data_AF-A0A383WC11-F1
#
_entry.id   AF-A0A383WC11-F1
#
_cell.length_a   1.000
_cell.length_b   1.000
_cell.length_c   1.000
_cell.angle_alpha   90.00
_cell.angle_beta   90.00
_cell.angle_gamma   90.00
#
_symmetry.space_group_name_H-M   'P 1'
#
loop_
_entity.id
_entity.type
_entity.pdbx_description
1 polymer ?
#
loop_
_entity_poly.entity_id
_entity_poly.type
_entity_poly.pdbx_seq_one_letter_code
_entity_poly.pdbx_strand_id
1 'polypeptide(L)'
;MSVPGFFKVQEGEGALAYAQRVFERLYCSDIKEVLIMEELWKTRTPPSPLILKELLPDAAAAAAAVQAAADSSTGSASKALGLPDQEVWSVADSARVFLVSVVKFLQQRQAELGEAVFDKDDDLAVDFVAAAANLREACYGIPQQKRFDAKGMAGNIIHAIATTNAIVGGLIVVEALKLLAGMPEKCTTSFLRIEPSLVGSRRSGRVACLVHGEAPGAPNPGCMVCSKAAMHLTANTETMTLQQLVDKVLKQRLAVNQPYLYTAGGVSYEEGEGLEDDEIADNQARLPKALAALPGGGIVHGTVVYVQDQGQALSFEMHVSHQAEFDPEQHPDGFILSGKAPEAQQQEPAAAAAAAAAAAAAAATTEAAAGKKRSRDEPSEQQQQQDGGQAADEQPAQDQQQAKRQKQDDVAADGAADAAVDAAAGTQDDPVEVIDSDEDDCIVVD
;
A
#
# COMPACT_ATOMS: atom_id res chain seq x y z
N MET A 1 -15.14 27.66 8.15
CA MET A 1 -16.15 26.98 9.02
C MET A 1 -17.51 27.24 8.43
N SER A 2 -18.31 26.22 8.14
CA SER A 2 -19.65 26.44 7.58
C SER A 2 -20.59 27.04 8.62
N VAL A 3 -21.44 27.97 8.19
CA VAL A 3 -22.51 28.51 9.06
C VAL A 3 -23.54 27.39 9.27
N PRO A 4 -23.95 27.08 10.52
CA PRO A 4 -24.97 26.07 10.79
C PRO A 4 -26.22 26.33 9.95
N GLY A 5 -26.61 25.33 9.14
CA GLY A 5 -27.76 25.42 8.24
C GLY A 5 -27.49 25.94 6.83
N PHE A 6 -26.25 26.26 6.42
CA PHE A 6 -26.00 26.64 5.01
C PHE A 6 -26.48 25.56 4.02
N PHE A 7 -26.22 24.29 4.30
CA PHE A 7 -26.66 23.16 3.46
C PHE A 7 -28.12 22.73 3.70
N LYS A 8 -28.95 23.57 4.34
CA LYS A 8 -30.42 23.39 4.33
C LYS A 8 -31.01 24.10 3.13
N VAL A 9 -32.09 23.53 2.57
CA VAL A 9 -32.92 24.19 1.55
C VAL A 9 -33.63 25.37 2.21
N GLN A 10 -33.59 26.54 1.57
CA GLN A 10 -34.23 27.75 2.09
C GLN A 10 -35.72 27.81 1.72
N GLU A 11 -36.52 28.53 2.50
CA GLU A 11 -37.95 28.69 2.22
C GLU A 11 -38.16 29.40 0.86
N GLY A 12 -38.91 28.77 -0.04
CA GLY A 12 -39.12 29.26 -1.41
C GLY A 12 -37.96 29.01 -2.38
N GLU A 13 -36.88 28.34 -1.97
CA GLU A 13 -35.75 28.02 -2.84
C GLU A 13 -36.07 26.83 -3.77
N GLY A 14 -36.01 27.06 -5.08
CA GLY A 14 -36.16 25.98 -6.06
C GLY A 14 -34.97 25.02 -6.04
N ALA A 15 -35.20 23.72 -6.28
CA ALA A 15 -34.19 22.67 -6.21
C ALA A 15 -32.92 22.97 -7.05
N LEU A 16 -33.07 23.58 -8.23
CA LEU A 16 -31.94 24.01 -9.05
C LEU A 16 -31.15 25.17 -8.43
N ALA A 17 -31.82 26.16 -7.83
CA ALA A 17 -31.16 27.28 -7.15
C ALA A 17 -30.35 26.77 -5.94
N TYR A 18 -30.93 25.83 -5.18
CA TYR A 18 -30.20 25.11 -4.12
C TYR A 18 -28.97 24.40 -4.67
N ALA A 19 -29.11 23.60 -5.73
CA ALA A 19 -27.99 22.87 -6.32
C ALA A 19 -26.85 23.79 -6.79
N GLN A 20 -27.19 24.93 -7.42
CA GLN A 20 -26.23 25.96 -7.83
C GLN A 20 -25.55 26.63 -6.63
N ARG A 21 -26.29 26.91 -5.54
CA ARG A 21 -25.76 27.50 -4.31
C ARG A 21 -24.81 26.54 -3.57
N VAL A 22 -25.11 25.24 -3.55
CA VAL A 22 -24.23 24.21 -3.00
C VAL A 22 -22.96 24.07 -3.85
N PHE A 23 -23.08 24.08 -5.19
CA PHE A 23 -21.92 24.07 -6.09
C PHE A 23 -20.97 25.25 -5.81
N GLU A 24 -21.50 26.49 -5.80
CA GLU A 24 -20.72 27.72 -5.61
C GLU A 24 -20.08 27.78 -4.20
N ARG A 25 -20.68 27.12 -3.20
CA ARG A 25 -20.03 26.92 -1.90
C ARG A 25 -18.83 25.96 -2.02
N LEU A 26 -19.07 24.72 -2.44
CA LEU A 26 -18.09 23.63 -2.34
C LEU A 26 -16.88 23.77 -3.28
N TYR A 27 -17.10 24.26 -4.50
CA TYR A 27 -16.07 24.28 -5.56
C TYR A 27 -15.51 25.68 -5.85
N CYS A 28 -16.14 26.74 -5.33
CA CYS A 28 -15.65 28.12 -5.50
C CYS A 28 -15.30 28.76 -4.15
N SER A 29 -16.27 28.89 -3.24
CA SER A 29 -16.09 29.62 -1.98
C SER A 29 -15.14 28.89 -1.01
N ASP A 30 -15.36 27.60 -0.76
CA ASP A 30 -14.52 26.79 0.13
C ASP A 30 -13.10 26.63 -0.45
N ILE A 31 -12.94 26.57 -1.78
CA ILE A 31 -11.62 26.56 -2.42
C ILE A 31 -10.90 27.90 -2.21
N LYS A 32 -11.61 29.03 -2.31
CA LYS A 32 -11.07 30.36 -1.99
C LYS A 32 -10.71 30.51 -0.50
N GLU A 33 -11.49 29.94 0.42
CA GLU A 33 -11.12 29.88 1.85
C GLU A 33 -9.83 29.05 2.06
N VAL A 34 -9.71 27.89 1.41
CA VAL A 34 -8.52 27.01 1.49
C VAL A 34 -7.27 27.64 0.87
N LEU A 35 -7.40 28.46 -0.17
CA LEU A 35 -6.29 29.19 -0.78
C LEU A 35 -5.60 30.19 0.16
N ILE A 36 -6.29 30.68 1.20
CA ILE A 36 -5.71 31.60 2.21
C ILE A 36 -4.60 30.92 3.03
N MET A 37 -4.55 29.59 3.06
CA MET A 37 -3.57 28.80 3.82
C MET A 37 -2.23 28.68 3.06
N GLU A 38 -1.56 29.81 2.80
CA GLU A 38 -0.36 29.92 1.94
C GLU A 38 0.75 28.89 2.23
N GLU A 39 0.95 28.51 3.50
CA GLU A 39 1.92 27.50 3.93
C GLU A 39 1.72 26.13 3.25
N LEU A 40 0.48 25.72 2.95
CA LEU A 40 0.16 24.44 2.30
C LEU A 40 0.65 24.38 0.83
N TRP A 41 0.82 25.53 0.20
CA TRP A 41 1.07 25.66 -1.25
C TRP A 41 2.53 25.97 -1.59
N LYS A 42 3.42 26.02 -0.59
CA LYS A 42 4.87 26.21 -0.80
C LYS A 42 5.54 25.06 -1.55
N THR A 43 5.00 23.83 -1.42
CA THR A 43 5.56 22.61 -2.03
C THR A 43 4.53 21.84 -2.87
N ARG A 44 3.35 22.44 -3.11
CA ARG A 44 2.20 21.80 -3.78
C ARG A 44 1.51 22.81 -4.69
N THR A 45 1.01 22.36 -5.82
CA THR A 45 0.18 23.20 -6.70
C THR A 45 -1.05 23.71 -5.95
N PRO A 46 -1.31 25.03 -5.91
CA PRO A 46 -2.48 25.59 -5.24
C PRO A 46 -3.77 25.24 -6.01
N PRO A 47 -4.90 25.00 -5.32
CA PRO A 47 -6.16 24.66 -5.98
C PRO A 47 -6.77 25.84 -6.72
N SER A 48 -7.50 25.57 -7.80
CA SER A 48 -8.22 26.55 -8.61
C SER A 48 -9.74 26.48 -8.36
N PRO A 49 -10.42 27.58 -8.00
CA PRO A 49 -11.86 27.59 -7.78
C PRO A 49 -12.63 27.45 -9.10
N LEU A 50 -13.70 26.65 -9.11
CA LEU A 50 -14.57 26.46 -10.27
C LEU A 50 -15.76 27.41 -10.23
N ILE A 51 -15.83 28.35 -11.19
CA ILE A 51 -16.92 29.34 -11.27
C ILE A 51 -18.02 28.81 -12.20
N LEU A 52 -19.23 28.61 -11.67
CA LEU A 52 -20.30 27.93 -12.42
C LEU A 52 -20.70 28.66 -13.71
N LYS A 53 -20.63 29.99 -13.72
CA LYS A 53 -20.93 30.84 -14.90
C LYS A 53 -19.88 30.73 -16.02
N GLU A 54 -18.66 30.33 -15.69
CA GLU A 54 -17.59 30.13 -16.68
C GLU A 54 -17.68 28.73 -17.29
N LEU A 55 -18.07 27.73 -16.48
CA LEU A 55 -18.35 26.37 -16.94
C LEU A 55 -19.64 26.28 -17.77
N LEU A 56 -20.66 27.07 -17.42
CA LEU A 56 -21.99 27.05 -18.04
C LEU A 56 -22.40 28.49 -18.47
N PRO A 57 -21.82 29.03 -19.57
CA PRO A 57 -21.98 30.44 -19.94
C PRO A 57 -23.41 30.81 -20.38
N ASP A 58 -24.15 29.90 -21.02
CA ASP A 58 -25.60 30.07 -21.22
C ASP A 58 -26.35 29.48 -20.02
N ALA A 59 -26.48 30.27 -18.97
CA ALA A 59 -27.15 29.87 -17.74
C ALA A 59 -28.64 29.50 -17.95
N ALA A 60 -29.30 30.08 -18.97
CA ALA A 60 -30.72 29.82 -19.23
C ALA A 60 -30.90 28.46 -19.95
N ALA A 61 -30.10 28.20 -20.99
CA ALA A 61 -30.10 26.90 -21.66
C ALA A 61 -29.62 25.79 -20.73
N ALA A 62 -28.58 26.05 -19.92
CA ALA A 62 -28.09 25.10 -18.92
C ALA A 62 -29.16 24.76 -17.87
N ALA A 63 -29.87 25.77 -17.33
CA ALA A 63 -30.96 25.56 -16.38
C ALA A 63 -32.11 24.73 -16.99
N ALA A 64 -32.51 25.03 -18.22
CA ALA A 64 -33.54 24.28 -18.94
C ALA A 64 -33.11 22.82 -19.20
N ALA A 65 -31.86 22.59 -19.60
CA ALA A 65 -31.31 21.26 -19.81
C ALA A 65 -31.20 20.44 -18.51
N VAL A 66 -30.79 21.06 -17.41
CA VAL A 66 -30.76 20.41 -16.09
C VAL A 66 -32.17 20.05 -15.62
N GLN A 67 -33.16 20.94 -15.76
CA GLN A 67 -34.52 20.62 -15.34
C GLN A 67 -35.14 19.51 -16.21
N ALA A 68 -34.98 19.56 -17.54
CA ALA A 68 -35.46 18.52 -18.44
C ALA A 68 -34.82 17.14 -18.17
N ALA A 69 -33.53 17.11 -17.80
CA ALA A 69 -32.84 15.89 -17.39
C ALA A 69 -33.29 15.39 -16.00
N ALA A 70 -33.58 16.30 -15.06
CA ALA A 70 -34.12 15.94 -13.76
C ALA A 70 -35.53 15.35 -13.87
N ASP A 71 -36.41 15.98 -14.64
CA ASP A 71 -37.80 15.56 -14.90
C ASP A 71 -37.90 14.22 -15.65
N SER A 72 -36.81 13.77 -16.29
CA SER A 72 -36.74 12.47 -16.98
C SER A 72 -36.91 11.29 -16.02
N SER A 73 -37.63 10.25 -16.45
CA SER A 73 -37.94 9.05 -15.67
C SER A 73 -36.76 8.10 -15.44
N THR A 74 -35.59 8.38 -16.02
CA THR A 74 -34.36 7.62 -15.72
C THR A 74 -33.88 7.88 -14.29
N GLY A 75 -33.44 6.82 -13.61
CA GLY A 75 -32.83 6.91 -12.28
C GLY A 75 -31.42 7.50 -12.27
N SER A 76 -30.79 7.68 -13.44
CA SER A 76 -29.43 8.19 -13.59
C SER A 76 -29.41 9.60 -14.16
N ALA A 77 -28.63 10.49 -13.54
CA ALA A 77 -28.38 11.85 -14.02
C ALA A 77 -27.48 11.88 -15.27
N SER A 78 -26.44 11.04 -15.33
CA SER A 78 -25.54 10.96 -16.48
C SER A 78 -26.27 10.44 -17.74
N LYS A 79 -27.06 9.37 -17.59
CA LYS A 79 -27.92 8.84 -18.66
C LYS A 79 -29.02 9.82 -19.07
N ALA A 80 -29.57 10.62 -18.14
CA ALA A 80 -30.52 11.69 -18.46
C ALA A 80 -29.92 12.78 -19.36
N LEU A 81 -28.61 13.03 -19.22
CA LEU A 81 -27.86 14.01 -19.99
C LEU A 81 -27.24 13.43 -21.27
N GLY A 82 -27.43 12.13 -21.53
CA GLY A 82 -26.89 11.41 -22.69
C GLY A 82 -25.39 11.13 -22.62
N LEU A 83 -24.80 11.12 -21.42
CA LEU A 83 -23.36 10.95 -21.22
C LEU A 83 -22.96 9.47 -21.12
N PRO A 84 -21.80 9.05 -21.65
CA PRO A 84 -21.29 7.68 -21.53
C PRO A 84 -20.64 7.40 -20.16
N ASP A 85 -20.74 6.13 -19.71
CA ASP A 85 -20.22 5.67 -18.41
C ASP A 85 -18.71 5.33 -18.42
N GLN A 86 -18.14 5.01 -19.59
CA GLN A 86 -16.76 4.51 -19.74
C GLN A 86 -15.74 5.57 -20.22
N GLU A 87 -16.19 6.82 -20.36
CA GLU A 87 -15.36 7.97 -20.72
C GLU A 87 -15.22 8.91 -19.53
N VAL A 88 -14.21 9.78 -19.58
CA VAL A 88 -14.00 10.82 -18.57
C VAL A 88 -14.87 12.02 -18.96
N TRP A 89 -15.75 12.45 -18.06
CA TRP A 89 -16.61 13.61 -18.29
C TRP A 89 -15.81 14.91 -18.26
N SER A 90 -16.21 15.88 -19.08
CA SER A 90 -15.69 17.24 -18.98
C SER A 90 -16.04 17.87 -17.62
N VAL A 91 -15.34 18.93 -17.22
CA VAL A 91 -15.67 19.68 -15.99
C VAL A 91 -17.09 20.28 -16.06
N ALA A 92 -17.50 20.75 -17.25
CA ALA A 92 -18.84 21.27 -17.48
C ALA A 92 -19.92 20.18 -17.43
N ASP A 93 -19.64 18.98 -17.94
CA ASP A 93 -20.56 17.84 -17.85
C ASP A 93 -20.65 17.30 -16.42
N SER A 94 -19.53 17.23 -15.70
CA SER A 94 -19.51 16.90 -14.27
C SER A 94 -20.34 17.92 -13.46
N ALA A 95 -20.28 19.21 -13.79
CA ALA A 95 -21.15 20.22 -13.20
C ALA A 95 -22.64 19.98 -13.53
N ARG A 96 -22.97 19.62 -14.78
CA ARG A 96 -24.36 19.27 -15.18
C ARG A 96 -24.87 18.04 -14.44
N VAL A 97 -24.08 16.96 -14.35
CA VAL A 97 -24.45 15.73 -13.63
C VAL A 97 -24.65 16.01 -12.14
N PHE A 98 -23.77 16.79 -11.51
CA PHE A 98 -23.91 17.21 -10.12
C PHE A 98 -25.24 17.96 -9.89
N LEU A 99 -25.54 18.96 -10.73
CA LEU A 99 -26.78 19.73 -10.61
C LEU A 99 -28.03 18.85 -10.82
N VAL A 100 -28.06 18.01 -11.86
CA VAL A 100 -29.18 17.08 -12.10
C VAL A 100 -29.35 16.10 -10.94
N SER A 101 -28.26 15.56 -10.39
CA SER A 101 -28.33 14.60 -9.28
C SER A 101 -28.94 15.23 -8.03
N VAL A 102 -28.49 16.43 -7.64
CA VAL A 102 -29.05 17.16 -6.49
C VAL A 102 -30.53 17.50 -6.71
N VAL A 103 -30.91 17.96 -7.91
CA VAL A 103 -32.30 18.25 -8.24
C VAL A 103 -33.17 16.97 -8.18
N LYS A 104 -32.69 15.85 -8.71
CA LYS A 104 -33.38 14.55 -8.62
C LYS A 104 -33.55 14.09 -7.17
N PHE A 105 -32.52 14.18 -6.33
CA PHE A 105 -32.68 13.85 -4.90
C PHE A 105 -33.77 14.72 -4.23
N LEU A 106 -33.76 16.03 -4.46
CA LEU A 106 -34.75 16.96 -3.90
C LEU A 106 -36.16 16.82 -4.48
N GLN A 107 -36.34 16.30 -5.69
CA GLN A 107 -37.66 16.18 -6.35
C GLN A 107 -38.25 14.77 -6.28
N GLN A 108 -37.40 13.73 -6.29
CA GLN A 108 -37.81 12.33 -6.50
C GLN A 108 -37.49 11.43 -5.30
N ARG A 109 -36.58 11.85 -4.38
CA ARG A 109 -36.11 11.04 -3.23
C ARG A 109 -36.12 11.82 -1.91
N GLN A 110 -37.14 12.65 -1.72
CA GLN A 110 -37.28 13.51 -0.53
C GLN A 110 -37.25 12.73 0.80
N ALA A 111 -37.79 11.51 0.81
CA ALA A 111 -37.84 10.65 2.00
C ALA A 111 -36.45 10.17 2.47
N GLU A 112 -35.41 10.31 1.65
CA GLU A 112 -34.05 9.84 1.97
C GLU A 112 -33.13 11.01 2.40
N LEU A 113 -33.62 12.26 2.36
CA LEU A 113 -32.80 13.43 2.65
C LEU A 113 -32.39 13.47 4.13
N GLY A 114 -31.12 13.20 4.41
CA GLY A 114 -30.54 13.15 5.75
C GLY A 114 -30.27 11.72 6.25
N GLU A 115 -30.90 10.72 5.65
CA GLU A 115 -30.77 9.30 6.03
C GLU A 115 -30.28 8.40 4.88
N ALA A 116 -30.02 8.97 3.69
CA ALA A 116 -29.55 8.26 2.52
C ALA A 116 -28.22 7.52 2.78
N VAL A 117 -28.26 6.20 2.63
CA VAL A 117 -27.07 5.33 2.65
C VAL A 117 -26.57 5.17 1.21
N PHE A 118 -25.26 5.32 0.99
CA PHE A 118 -24.66 5.10 -0.31
C PHE A 118 -24.71 3.62 -0.71
N ASP A 119 -25.33 3.34 -1.86
CA ASP A 119 -25.24 2.06 -2.54
C ASP A 119 -24.50 2.25 -3.87
N LYS A 120 -23.56 1.34 -4.18
CA LYS A 120 -22.83 1.33 -5.46
C LYS A 120 -23.74 0.93 -6.63
N ASP A 121 -24.85 0.25 -6.37
CA ASP A 121 -25.80 -0.19 -7.41
C ASP A 121 -26.97 0.80 -7.58
N ASP A 122 -27.00 1.88 -6.80
CA ASP A 122 -27.79 3.09 -7.02
C ASP A 122 -27.09 4.02 -8.03
N ASP A 123 -27.62 4.02 -9.25
CA ASP A 123 -27.11 4.82 -10.36
C ASP A 123 -27.06 6.34 -10.05
N LEU A 124 -27.99 6.88 -9.25
CA LEU A 124 -28.05 8.31 -8.92
C LEU A 124 -27.00 8.68 -7.86
N ALA A 125 -26.83 7.84 -6.85
CA ALA A 125 -25.81 8.03 -5.83
C ALA A 125 -24.40 7.95 -6.44
N VAL A 126 -24.17 6.99 -7.34
CA VAL A 126 -22.93 6.88 -8.12
C VAL A 126 -22.71 8.10 -9.01
N ASP A 127 -23.74 8.59 -9.73
CA ASP A 127 -23.63 9.79 -10.56
C ASP A 127 -23.27 11.04 -9.73
N PHE A 128 -23.91 11.20 -8.57
CA PHE A 128 -23.62 12.30 -7.63
C PHE A 128 -22.17 12.23 -7.12
N VAL A 129 -21.72 11.07 -6.65
CA VAL A 129 -20.36 10.87 -6.12
C VAL A 129 -19.30 11.06 -7.22
N ALA A 130 -19.49 10.46 -8.39
CA ALA A 130 -18.55 10.60 -9.51
C ALA A 130 -18.44 12.07 -9.98
N ALA A 131 -19.57 12.77 -10.12
CA ALA A 131 -19.58 14.18 -10.49
C ALA A 131 -18.92 15.06 -9.43
N ALA A 132 -19.21 14.84 -8.14
CA ALA A 132 -18.61 15.58 -7.04
C ALA A 132 -17.09 15.34 -6.91
N ALA A 133 -16.65 14.09 -7.11
CA ALA A 133 -15.24 13.72 -7.15
C ALA A 133 -14.52 14.41 -8.32
N ASN A 134 -15.00 14.25 -9.56
CA ASN A 134 -14.38 14.85 -10.75
C ASN A 134 -14.31 16.38 -10.67
N LEU A 135 -15.31 17.05 -10.09
CA LEU A 135 -15.27 18.49 -9.82
C LEU A 135 -14.21 18.85 -8.78
N ARG A 136 -14.06 18.05 -7.72
CA ARG A 136 -13.02 18.25 -6.70
C ARG A 136 -11.63 17.98 -7.26
N GLU A 137 -11.45 16.95 -8.07
CA GLU A 137 -10.20 16.64 -8.77
C GLU A 137 -9.78 17.80 -9.68
N ALA A 138 -10.72 18.33 -10.46
CA ALA A 138 -10.50 19.53 -11.27
C ALA A 138 -10.07 20.75 -10.44
N CYS A 139 -10.61 20.95 -9.23
CA CYS A 139 -10.17 22.02 -8.33
C CYS A 139 -8.69 21.88 -7.92
N TYR A 140 -8.13 20.68 -7.88
CA TYR A 140 -6.75 20.42 -7.42
C TYR A 140 -5.78 20.06 -8.56
N GLY A 141 -6.21 20.18 -9.83
CA GLY A 141 -5.40 19.81 -10.98
C GLY A 141 -5.15 18.29 -11.11
N ILE A 142 -5.99 17.48 -10.47
CA ILE A 142 -5.94 16.01 -10.54
C ILE A 142 -6.72 15.57 -11.81
N PRO A 143 -6.21 14.62 -12.61
CA PRO A 143 -6.95 14.09 -13.76
C PRO A 143 -8.28 13.48 -13.34
N GLN A 144 -9.37 13.84 -14.02
CA GLN A 144 -10.69 13.30 -13.70
C GLN A 144 -10.82 11.82 -14.06
N GLN A 145 -11.68 11.11 -13.33
CA GLN A 145 -11.86 9.68 -13.49
C GLN A 145 -13.17 9.32 -14.22
N LYS A 146 -13.25 8.07 -14.70
CA LYS A 146 -14.49 7.56 -15.30
C LYS A 146 -15.51 7.27 -14.20
N ARG A 147 -16.80 7.35 -14.53
CA ARG A 147 -17.89 6.93 -13.65
C ARG A 147 -17.69 5.51 -13.11
N PHE A 148 -17.21 4.60 -13.97
CA PHE A 148 -16.91 3.21 -13.61
C PHE A 148 -15.83 3.09 -12.52
N ASP A 149 -14.72 3.83 -12.67
CA ASP A 149 -13.60 3.80 -11.73
C ASP A 149 -14.01 4.43 -10.38
N ALA A 150 -14.76 5.53 -10.44
CA ALA A 150 -15.35 6.17 -9.26
C ALA A 150 -16.30 5.24 -8.49
N LYS A 151 -17.17 4.47 -9.18
CA LYS A 151 -18.00 3.42 -8.56
C LYS A 151 -17.14 2.36 -7.87
N GLY A 152 -16.07 1.92 -8.52
CA GLY A 152 -15.12 0.94 -7.99
C GLY A 152 -14.42 1.41 -6.72
N MET A 153 -13.95 2.66 -6.68
CA MET A 153 -13.34 3.23 -5.47
C MET A 153 -14.37 3.45 -4.36
N ALA A 154 -15.48 4.14 -4.65
CA ALA A 154 -16.49 4.51 -3.65
C ALA A 154 -17.10 3.29 -2.96
N GLY A 155 -17.40 2.23 -3.72
CA GLY A 155 -17.93 0.97 -3.18
C GLY A 155 -16.95 0.16 -2.33
N ASN A 156 -15.68 0.57 -2.22
CA ASN A 156 -14.62 -0.07 -1.43
C ASN A 156 -14.08 0.82 -0.30
N ILE A 157 -14.67 2.01 -0.05
CA ILE A 157 -14.25 2.88 1.05
C ILE A 157 -14.60 2.23 2.40
N ILE A 158 -13.59 2.01 3.24
CA ILE A 158 -13.75 1.59 4.63
C ILE A 158 -13.67 2.83 5.52
N HIS A 159 -14.69 3.05 6.34
CA HIS A 159 -14.73 4.16 7.29
C HIS A 159 -13.59 4.06 8.32
N ALA A 160 -12.82 5.13 8.48
CA ALA A 160 -11.80 5.24 9.52
C ALA A 160 -12.42 5.81 10.81
N ILE A 161 -12.13 5.16 11.95
CA ILE A 161 -12.59 5.59 13.28
C ILE A 161 -11.36 6.00 14.10
N ALA A 162 -11.41 7.18 14.73
CA ALA A 162 -10.28 7.74 15.47
C ALA A 162 -9.81 6.85 16.63
N THR A 163 -10.73 6.16 17.31
CA THR A 163 -10.43 5.23 18.41
C THR A 163 -9.64 4.01 17.93
N THR A 164 -9.95 3.45 16.76
CA THR A 164 -9.18 2.36 16.14
C THR A 164 -7.72 2.79 15.90
N ASN A 165 -7.51 4.00 15.37
CA ASN A 165 -6.16 4.54 15.17
C ASN A 165 -5.42 4.75 16.50
N ALA A 166 -6.10 5.20 17.55
CA ALA A 166 -5.50 5.36 18.88
C ALA A 166 -5.08 4.01 19.50
N ILE A 167 -5.93 2.98 19.41
CA ILE A 167 -5.63 1.62 19.90
C ILE A 167 -4.43 1.03 19.14
N VAL A 168 -4.45 1.09 17.81
CA VAL A 168 -3.35 0.58 16.96
C VAL A 168 -2.06 1.35 17.22
N GLY A 169 -2.12 2.68 17.40
CA GLY A 169 -0.98 3.50 17.80
C GLY A 169 -0.36 3.06 19.14
N GLY A 170 -1.20 2.78 20.14
CA GLY A 170 -0.76 2.22 21.43
C GLY A 170 -0.08 0.85 21.27
N LEU A 171 -0.65 -0.04 20.47
CA LEU A 171 -0.07 -1.36 20.19
C LEU A 171 1.30 -1.25 19.49
N ILE A 172 1.46 -0.33 18.53
CA ILE A 172 2.75 -0.06 17.87
C ILE A 172 3.83 0.33 18.89
N VAL A 173 3.51 1.22 19.84
CA VAL A 173 4.45 1.62 20.90
C VAL A 173 4.80 0.45 21.81
N VAL A 174 3.83 -0.40 22.17
CA VAL A 174 4.06 -1.61 22.98
C VAL A 174 5.03 -2.58 22.28
N GLU A 175 4.85 -2.87 20.99
CA GLU A 175 5.79 -3.72 20.24
C GLU A 175 7.17 -3.06 20.09
N ALA A 176 7.24 -1.75 19.87
CA ALA A 176 8.51 -1.01 19.81
C ALA A 176 9.28 -1.07 21.14
N LEU A 177 8.60 -0.98 22.29
CA LEU A 177 9.23 -1.14 23.61
C LEU A 177 9.83 -2.54 23.81
N LYS A 178 9.19 -3.60 23.30
CA LYS A 178 9.75 -4.97 23.34
C LYS A 178 11.04 -5.08 22.51
N LEU A 179 11.05 -4.49 21.31
CA LEU A 179 12.24 -4.44 20.45
C LEU A 179 13.40 -3.68 21.11
N LEU A 180 13.12 -2.50 21.67
CA LEU A 180 14.12 -1.69 22.38
C LEU A 180 14.64 -2.37 23.67
N ALA A 181 13.82 -3.17 24.33
CA ALA A 181 14.23 -4.01 25.46
C ALA A 181 15.05 -5.25 25.06
N GLY A 182 15.32 -5.45 23.77
CA GLY A 182 16.06 -6.61 23.25
C GLY A 182 15.27 -7.92 23.31
N MET A 183 13.93 -7.85 23.21
CA MET A 183 13.02 -9.00 23.31
C MET A 183 12.20 -9.22 22.02
N PRO A 184 12.83 -9.36 20.84
CA PRO A 184 12.12 -9.55 19.57
C PRO A 184 11.26 -10.83 19.55
N GLU A 185 11.64 -11.85 20.32
CA GLU A 185 10.89 -13.12 20.47
C GLU A 185 9.54 -12.96 21.17
N LYS A 186 9.29 -11.82 21.84
CA LYS A 186 8.01 -11.47 22.46
C LYS A 186 7.14 -10.57 21.60
N CYS A 187 7.63 -10.16 20.43
CA CYS A 187 6.86 -9.35 19.51
C CYS A 187 5.72 -10.17 18.91
N THR A 188 4.58 -9.52 18.68
CA THR A 188 3.34 -10.19 18.25
C THR A 188 2.63 -9.40 17.15
N THR A 189 2.19 -10.10 16.11
CA THR A 189 1.19 -9.59 15.16
C THR A 189 -0.13 -9.46 15.91
N SER A 190 -0.51 -8.23 16.23
CA SER A 190 -1.72 -7.94 17.02
C SER A 190 -2.92 -7.62 16.13
N PHE A 191 -4.02 -8.36 16.32
CA PHE A 191 -5.28 -8.20 15.60
C PHE A 191 -6.35 -7.64 16.54
N LEU A 192 -6.85 -6.43 16.25
CA LEU A 192 -8.03 -5.86 16.87
C LEU A 192 -9.29 -6.38 16.16
N ARG A 193 -10.30 -6.81 16.92
CA ARG A 193 -11.57 -7.34 16.41
C ARG A 193 -12.74 -6.51 16.92
N ILE A 194 -13.81 -6.44 16.12
CA ILE A 194 -15.08 -5.80 16.48
C ILE A 194 -15.81 -6.62 17.55
N GLU A 195 -15.85 -7.94 17.37
CA GLU A 195 -16.42 -8.88 18.34
C GLU A 195 -15.31 -9.62 19.11
N PRO A 196 -15.51 -9.91 20.42
CA PRO A 196 -14.50 -10.58 21.23
C PRO A 196 -14.37 -12.06 20.83
N SER A 197 -13.14 -12.50 20.56
CA SER A 197 -12.84 -13.91 20.33
C SER A 197 -12.56 -14.64 21.65
N LEU A 198 -12.93 -15.91 21.72
CA LEU A 198 -12.61 -16.75 22.88
C LEU A 198 -11.19 -17.31 22.77
N VAL A 199 -10.25 -16.68 23.47
CA VAL A 199 -8.84 -17.09 23.53
C VAL A 199 -8.61 -18.00 24.74
N GLY A 200 -7.74 -19.01 24.60
CA GLY A 200 -7.37 -19.94 25.67
C GLY A 200 -7.97 -21.34 25.54
N SER A 201 -7.46 -22.26 26.36
CA SER A 201 -7.86 -23.68 26.34
C SER A 201 -9.10 -23.93 27.20
N ARG A 202 -9.92 -24.94 26.84
CA ARG A 202 -11.00 -25.43 27.73
C ARG A 202 -10.51 -25.81 29.13
N ARG A 203 -9.22 -26.14 29.31
CA ARG A 203 -8.63 -26.50 30.61
C ARG A 203 -8.12 -25.30 31.43
N SER A 204 -7.87 -24.15 30.79
CA SER A 204 -7.32 -22.93 31.44
C SER A 204 -8.38 -21.86 31.67
N GLY A 205 -9.63 -22.12 31.30
CA GLY A 205 -10.61 -21.07 31.03
C GLY A 205 -10.41 -20.46 29.64
N ARG A 206 -11.53 -20.05 29.03
CA ARG A 206 -11.55 -19.21 27.83
C ARG A 206 -11.85 -17.78 28.25
N VAL A 207 -11.07 -16.82 27.77
CA VAL A 207 -11.27 -15.39 28.00
C VAL A 207 -11.75 -14.76 26.71
N ALA A 208 -12.82 -13.96 26.79
CA ALA A 208 -13.27 -13.12 25.70
C ALA A 208 -12.30 -11.94 25.52
N CYS A 209 -11.69 -11.81 24.34
CA CYS A 209 -10.70 -10.77 24.08
C CYS A 209 -10.90 -10.11 22.71
N LEU A 210 -10.79 -8.78 22.67
CA LEU A 210 -10.88 -7.98 21.44
C LEU A 210 -9.52 -7.86 20.71
N VAL A 211 -8.41 -8.08 21.41
CA VAL A 211 -7.05 -8.01 20.85
C VAL A 211 -6.38 -9.37 20.95
N HIS A 212 -6.02 -9.97 19.81
CA HIS A 212 -5.29 -11.23 19.77
C HIS A 212 -3.88 -11.04 19.20
N GLY A 213 -2.85 -11.47 19.93
CA GLY A 213 -1.47 -11.46 19.47
C GLY A 213 -1.02 -12.85 19.02
N GLU A 214 -0.53 -12.96 17.78
CA GLU A 214 0.11 -14.16 17.24
C GLU A 214 1.61 -13.94 17.04
N ALA A 215 2.42 -14.99 17.14
CA ALA A 215 3.85 -14.87 16.85
C ALA A 215 4.07 -14.58 15.35
N PRO A 216 4.97 -13.64 14.98
CA PRO A 216 5.28 -13.37 13.58
C PRO A 216 5.73 -14.62 12.84
N GLY A 217 5.24 -14.81 11.61
CA GLY A 217 5.65 -15.91 10.75
C GLY A 217 7.13 -15.81 10.36
N ALA A 218 7.76 -16.96 10.12
CA ALA A 218 9.10 -16.99 9.54
C ALA A 218 9.10 -16.38 8.11
N PRO A 219 10.23 -15.85 7.61
CA PRO A 219 10.34 -15.34 6.24
C PRO A 219 9.86 -16.37 5.22
N ASN A 220 8.96 -15.97 4.32
CA ASN A 220 8.39 -16.86 3.31
C ASN A 220 9.48 -17.25 2.28
N PRO A 221 9.83 -18.54 2.12
CA PRO A 221 10.87 -18.96 1.17
C PRO A 221 10.57 -18.64 -0.30
N GLY A 222 9.30 -18.41 -0.66
CA GLY A 222 8.88 -17.97 -2.00
C GLY A 222 8.89 -16.46 -2.21
N CYS A 223 9.37 -15.66 -1.24
CA CYS A 223 9.41 -14.20 -1.36
C CYS A 223 10.64 -13.73 -2.16
N MET A 224 10.39 -13.04 -3.28
CA MET A 224 11.45 -12.40 -4.08
C MET A 224 12.26 -11.33 -3.33
N VAL A 225 11.64 -10.65 -2.34
CA VAL A 225 12.24 -9.51 -1.63
C VAL A 225 13.16 -10.00 -0.51
N CYS A 226 12.61 -10.66 0.53
CA CYS A 226 13.39 -11.03 1.72
C CYS A 226 14.09 -12.39 1.62
N SER A 227 13.62 -13.29 0.74
CA SER A 227 14.15 -14.66 0.58
C SER A 227 14.85 -14.88 -0.76
N LYS A 228 14.96 -13.85 -1.61
CA LYS A 228 15.59 -13.90 -2.95
C LYS A 228 15.06 -15.01 -3.85
N ALA A 229 13.77 -15.34 -3.72
CA ALA A 229 13.11 -16.31 -4.60
C ALA A 229 13.07 -15.80 -6.05
N ALA A 230 13.20 -16.72 -7.01
CA ALA A 230 13.12 -16.39 -8.42
C ALA A 230 11.69 -15.89 -8.78
N MET A 231 11.63 -14.74 -9.44
CA MET A 231 10.40 -14.23 -10.02
C MET A 231 10.24 -14.81 -11.43
N HIS A 232 9.04 -15.25 -11.79
CA HIS A 232 8.71 -15.67 -13.15
C HIS A 232 7.69 -14.71 -13.76
N LEU A 233 8.02 -14.16 -14.92
CA LEU A 233 7.13 -13.36 -15.75
C LEU A 233 6.74 -14.18 -16.99
N THR A 234 5.45 -14.47 -17.12
CA THR A 234 4.89 -15.04 -18.36
C THR A 234 4.19 -13.93 -19.13
N ALA A 235 4.62 -13.65 -20.36
CA ALA A 235 4.13 -12.55 -21.19
C ALA A 235 4.32 -12.85 -22.68
N ASN A 236 3.62 -12.14 -23.57
CA ASN A 236 3.91 -12.21 -25.00
C ASN A 236 5.12 -11.33 -25.33
N THR A 237 6.31 -11.93 -25.44
CA THR A 237 7.56 -11.21 -25.70
C THR A 237 7.64 -10.53 -27.08
N GLU A 238 6.75 -10.87 -28.01
CA GLU A 238 6.72 -10.30 -29.36
C GLU A 238 5.83 -9.05 -29.46
N THR A 239 4.85 -8.90 -28.55
CA THR A 239 3.90 -7.77 -28.55
C THR A 239 4.07 -6.85 -27.33
N MET A 240 4.50 -7.38 -26.19
CA MET A 240 4.78 -6.59 -25.00
C MET A 240 5.99 -5.68 -25.22
N THR A 241 5.86 -4.39 -24.90
CA THR A 241 6.95 -3.42 -25.05
C THR A 241 7.81 -3.30 -23.79
N LEU A 242 9.02 -2.77 -23.93
CA LEU A 242 9.87 -2.43 -22.78
C LEU A 242 9.21 -1.41 -21.85
N GLN A 243 8.46 -0.43 -22.38
CA GLN A 243 7.64 0.51 -21.60
C GLN A 243 6.62 -0.23 -20.73
N GLN A 244 5.92 -1.23 -21.28
CA GLN A 244 4.95 -2.02 -20.51
C GLN A 244 5.63 -2.86 -19.42
N LEU A 245 6.85 -3.36 -19.66
CA LEU A 245 7.63 -4.06 -18.64
C LEU A 245 8.00 -3.10 -17.50
N VAL A 246 8.56 -1.94 -17.82
CA VAL A 246 8.95 -0.93 -16.83
C VAL A 246 7.75 -0.40 -16.05
N ASP A 247 6.72 0.10 -16.72
CA ASP A 247 5.60 0.76 -16.04
C ASP A 247 4.64 -0.23 -15.38
N LYS A 248 4.12 -1.21 -16.13
CA LYS A 248 3.08 -2.11 -15.61
C LYS A 248 3.66 -3.18 -14.71
N VAL A 249 4.77 -3.82 -15.07
CA VAL A 249 5.31 -4.93 -14.28
C VAL A 249 6.17 -4.41 -13.13
N LEU A 250 7.23 -3.66 -13.43
CA LEU A 250 8.21 -3.29 -12.42
C LEU A 250 7.69 -2.21 -11.47
N LYS A 251 7.26 -1.06 -12.00
CA LYS A 251 6.78 0.08 -11.19
C LYS A 251 5.42 -0.21 -10.54
N GLN A 252 4.40 -0.56 -11.32
CA GLN A 252 3.03 -0.72 -10.79
C GLN A 252 2.80 -2.02 -10.00
N ARG A 253 3.35 -3.16 -10.43
CA ARG A 253 3.05 -4.47 -9.81
C ARG A 253 4.12 -4.99 -8.86
N LEU A 254 5.39 -4.64 -9.07
CA LEU A 254 6.51 -5.03 -8.19
C LEU A 254 7.06 -3.88 -7.33
N ALA A 255 6.50 -2.67 -7.47
CA ALA A 255 6.85 -1.47 -6.70
C ALA A 255 8.33 -1.07 -6.78
N VAL A 256 9.00 -1.37 -7.90
CA VAL A 256 10.37 -0.92 -8.19
C VAL A 256 10.34 0.57 -8.53
N ASN A 257 11.15 1.41 -7.86
CA ASN A 257 11.14 2.86 -8.08
C ASN A 257 12.01 3.26 -9.28
N GLN A 258 13.26 2.78 -9.31
CA GLN A 258 14.29 3.11 -10.30
C GLN A 258 14.88 1.81 -10.87
N PRO A 259 14.25 1.22 -11.90
CA PRO A 259 14.63 -0.08 -12.43
C PRO A 259 15.89 -0.03 -13.30
N TYR A 260 16.96 -0.69 -12.85
CA TYR A 260 18.13 -1.05 -13.64
C TYR A 260 17.99 -2.50 -14.13
N LEU A 261 17.99 -2.69 -15.46
CA LEU A 261 17.72 -3.96 -16.12
C LEU A 261 18.89 -4.42 -16.99
N TYR A 262 19.41 -5.61 -16.72
CA TYR A 262 20.43 -6.23 -17.57
C TYR A 262 20.16 -7.71 -17.81
N THR A 263 20.66 -8.21 -18.93
CA THR A 263 20.63 -9.62 -19.33
C THR A 263 22.05 -10.07 -19.68
N ALA A 264 22.23 -11.33 -20.07
CA ALA A 264 23.48 -11.80 -20.66
C ALA A 264 23.90 -11.01 -21.93
N GLY A 265 22.95 -10.32 -22.59
CA GLY A 265 23.21 -9.45 -23.74
C GLY A 265 23.64 -8.01 -23.40
N GLY A 266 23.72 -7.67 -22.11
CA GLY A 266 24.07 -6.33 -21.61
C GLY A 266 22.89 -5.57 -21.00
N VAL A 267 23.08 -4.26 -20.77
CA VAL A 267 22.07 -3.36 -20.19
C VAL A 267 20.92 -3.17 -21.18
N SER A 268 19.72 -3.51 -20.71
CA SER A 268 18.47 -3.46 -21.48
C SER A 268 17.70 -2.15 -21.22
N TYR A 269 17.77 -1.64 -19.98
CA TYR A 269 17.16 -0.37 -19.55
C TYR A 269 17.84 0.13 -18.26
N GLU A 270 17.87 1.44 -18.07
CA GLU A 270 18.33 2.08 -16.84
C GLU A 270 17.54 3.37 -16.57
N GLU A 271 17.31 3.67 -15.30
CA GLU A 271 16.64 4.89 -14.84
C GLU A 271 17.23 5.30 -13.49
N GLY A 272 17.66 6.55 -13.38
CA GLY A 272 18.33 7.07 -12.18
C GLY A 272 18.90 8.47 -12.39
N GLU A 273 19.48 9.04 -11.34
CA GLU A 273 20.27 10.26 -11.43
C GLU A 273 21.69 9.93 -11.91
N GLY A 274 22.21 10.66 -12.90
CA GLY A 274 23.58 10.51 -13.40
C GLY A 274 23.73 9.91 -14.80
N LEU A 275 22.64 9.55 -15.48
CA LEU A 275 22.66 9.19 -16.90
C LEU A 275 23.04 10.39 -17.78
N GLU A 276 23.83 10.15 -18.84
CA GLU A 276 24.14 11.13 -19.87
C GLU A 276 22.96 11.32 -20.86
N ASP A 277 22.90 12.48 -21.53
CA ASP A 277 21.76 12.84 -22.41
C ASP A 277 21.54 11.83 -23.56
N ASP A 278 22.60 11.19 -24.04
CA ASP A 278 22.54 10.16 -25.06
C ASP A 278 22.03 8.82 -24.51
N GLU A 279 22.43 8.42 -23.29
CA GLU A 279 21.88 7.24 -22.60
C GLU A 279 20.38 7.38 -22.35
N ILE A 280 19.92 8.57 -21.94
CA ILE A 280 18.50 8.89 -21.78
C ILE A 280 17.77 8.77 -23.12
N ALA A 281 18.33 9.33 -24.20
CA ALA A 281 17.75 9.23 -25.53
C ALA A 281 17.71 7.78 -26.05
N ASP A 282 18.73 6.98 -25.75
CA ASP A 282 18.82 5.57 -26.15
C ASP A 282 17.78 4.72 -25.41
N ASN A 283 17.58 4.96 -24.11
CA ASN A 283 16.50 4.34 -23.34
C ASN A 283 15.12 4.74 -23.86
N GLN A 284 14.88 6.03 -24.15
CA GLN A 284 13.64 6.49 -24.80
C GLN A 284 13.39 5.82 -26.16
N ALA A 285 14.43 5.61 -26.96
CA ALA A 285 14.34 4.91 -28.24
C ALA A 285 14.15 3.38 -28.11
N ARG A 286 14.37 2.79 -26.92
CA ARG A 286 14.16 1.37 -26.64
C ARG A 286 12.78 1.08 -26.03
N LEU A 287 12.25 1.98 -25.19
CA LEU A 287 10.95 1.84 -24.52
C LEU A 287 9.78 1.35 -25.42
N PRO A 288 9.53 1.89 -26.63
CA PRO A 288 8.41 1.44 -27.47
C PRO A 288 8.67 0.11 -28.21
N LYS A 289 9.87 -0.47 -28.14
CA LYS A 289 10.21 -1.72 -28.84
C LYS A 289 9.64 -2.93 -28.09
N ALA A 290 9.22 -3.95 -28.84
CA ALA A 290 8.87 -5.25 -28.29
C ALA A 290 10.06 -5.88 -27.56
N LEU A 291 9.81 -6.64 -26.49
CA LEU A 291 10.85 -7.28 -25.67
C LEU A 291 11.82 -8.14 -26.51
N ALA A 292 11.29 -8.95 -27.44
CA ALA A 292 12.09 -9.77 -28.35
C ALA A 292 12.92 -8.97 -29.37
N ALA A 293 12.58 -7.70 -29.61
CA ALA A 293 13.24 -6.82 -30.57
C ALA A 293 14.30 -5.88 -29.94
N LEU A 294 14.60 -6.06 -28.65
CA LEU A 294 15.66 -5.33 -27.96
C LEU A 294 17.06 -5.78 -28.42
N PRO A 295 18.08 -4.90 -28.32
CA PRO A 295 19.47 -5.26 -28.64
C PRO A 295 19.99 -6.38 -27.71
N GLY A 296 21.14 -6.98 -28.06
CA GLY A 296 21.77 -8.02 -27.23
C GLY A 296 21.10 -9.41 -27.30
N GLY A 297 20.18 -9.63 -28.25
CA GLY A 297 19.44 -10.90 -28.42
C GLY A 297 18.00 -10.85 -27.92
N GLY A 298 17.57 -9.72 -27.36
CA GLY A 298 16.20 -9.51 -26.89
C GLY A 298 15.88 -10.19 -25.56
N ILE A 299 14.73 -9.83 -25.01
CA ILE A 299 14.10 -10.53 -23.89
C ILE A 299 13.06 -11.49 -24.49
N VAL A 300 13.40 -12.77 -24.54
CA VAL A 300 12.63 -13.85 -25.19
C VAL A 300 12.33 -14.98 -24.19
N HIS A 301 11.67 -16.05 -24.64
CA HIS A 301 11.45 -17.24 -23.80
C HIS A 301 12.78 -17.79 -23.24
N GLY A 302 12.85 -18.00 -21.93
CA GLY A 302 14.03 -18.49 -21.23
C GLY A 302 15.06 -17.42 -20.88
N THR A 303 14.87 -16.15 -21.27
CA THR A 303 15.75 -15.06 -20.85
C THR A 303 15.65 -14.84 -19.34
N VAL A 304 16.80 -14.75 -18.67
CA VAL A 304 16.91 -14.26 -17.29
C VAL A 304 17.24 -12.77 -17.34
N VAL A 305 16.36 -11.96 -16.78
CA VAL A 305 16.52 -10.52 -16.58
C VAL A 305 16.89 -10.29 -15.13
N TYR A 306 18.00 -9.63 -14.88
CA TYR A 306 18.40 -9.18 -13.55
C TYR A 306 17.82 -7.79 -13.32
N VAL A 307 17.06 -7.63 -12.25
CA VAL A 307 16.41 -6.37 -11.87
C VAL A 307 17.09 -5.85 -10.61
N GLN A 308 17.49 -4.59 -10.63
CA GLN A 308 18.02 -3.88 -9.46
C GLN A 308 17.33 -2.53 -9.27
N ASP A 309 17.22 -2.11 -8.01
CA ASP A 309 16.88 -0.76 -7.59
C ASP A 309 17.79 -0.39 -6.42
N GLN A 310 18.70 0.54 -6.66
CA GLN A 310 19.70 0.95 -5.67
C GLN A 310 19.07 1.75 -4.52
N GLY A 311 18.05 2.57 -4.82
CA GLY A 311 17.35 3.39 -3.81
C GLY A 311 16.55 2.55 -2.81
N GLN A 312 16.07 1.38 -3.23
CA GLN A 312 15.40 0.39 -2.38
C GLN A 312 16.33 -0.69 -1.81
N ALA A 313 17.60 -0.74 -2.24
CA ALA A 313 18.51 -1.88 -2.03
C ALA A 313 17.90 -3.24 -2.45
N LEU A 314 17.09 -3.23 -3.51
CA LEU A 314 16.35 -4.38 -4.02
C LEU A 314 17.10 -4.99 -5.22
N SER A 315 17.26 -6.32 -5.22
CA SER A 315 17.85 -7.05 -6.34
C SER A 315 17.22 -8.43 -6.47
N PHE A 316 16.75 -8.81 -7.66
CA PHE A 316 16.17 -10.12 -7.91
C PHE A 316 16.33 -10.58 -9.36
N GLU A 317 16.20 -11.90 -9.57
CA GLU A 317 16.23 -12.54 -10.88
C GLU A 317 14.80 -12.77 -11.38
N MET A 318 14.54 -12.36 -12.62
CA MET A 318 13.27 -12.54 -13.32
C MET A 318 13.45 -13.47 -14.53
N HIS A 319 12.82 -14.64 -14.48
CA HIS A 319 12.80 -15.61 -15.56
C HIS A 319 11.61 -15.33 -16.49
N VAL A 320 11.87 -15.07 -17.76
CA VAL A 320 10.83 -14.73 -18.75
C VAL A 320 10.37 -15.96 -19.52
N SER A 321 9.05 -16.15 -19.60
CA SER A 321 8.41 -17.21 -20.39
C SER A 321 7.48 -16.60 -21.44
N HIS A 322 7.76 -16.84 -22.72
CA HIS A 322 6.85 -16.44 -23.79
C HIS A 322 5.53 -17.21 -23.72
N GLN A 323 4.41 -16.50 -23.83
CA GLN A 323 3.07 -17.04 -24.10
C GLN A 323 2.39 -16.12 -25.13
N ALA A 324 1.92 -16.67 -26.25
CA ALA A 324 1.40 -15.86 -27.35
C ALA A 324 0.01 -15.26 -27.08
N GLU A 325 -0.89 -16.05 -26.47
CA GLU A 325 -2.29 -15.70 -26.25
C GLU A 325 -2.61 -15.65 -24.75
N PHE A 326 -3.37 -14.64 -24.34
CA PHE A 326 -3.91 -14.49 -22.98
C PHE A 326 -5.42 -14.40 -23.05
N ASP A 327 -6.10 -15.03 -22.09
CA ASP A 327 -7.52 -14.81 -21.87
C ASP A 327 -7.72 -13.37 -21.35
N PRO A 328 -8.43 -12.49 -22.09
CA PRO A 328 -8.60 -11.09 -21.71
C PRO A 328 -9.51 -10.89 -20.49
N GLU A 329 -10.33 -11.89 -20.12
CA GLU A 329 -11.15 -11.83 -18.90
C GLU A 329 -10.31 -12.17 -17.65
N GLN A 330 -9.38 -13.12 -17.76
CA GLN A 330 -8.53 -13.56 -16.64
C GLN A 330 -7.26 -12.73 -16.48
N HIS A 331 -6.67 -12.27 -17.59
CA HIS A 331 -5.38 -11.58 -17.64
C HIS A 331 -5.45 -10.33 -18.54
N PRO A 332 -6.24 -9.30 -18.16
CA PRO A 332 -6.47 -8.10 -18.99
C PRO A 332 -5.20 -7.29 -19.31
N ASP A 333 -4.15 -7.41 -18.48
CA ASP A 333 -2.86 -6.76 -18.70
C ASP A 333 -1.89 -7.54 -19.61
N GLY A 334 -2.23 -8.78 -20.00
CA GLY A 334 -1.42 -9.59 -20.92
C GLY A 334 -0.14 -10.20 -20.33
N PHE A 335 -0.05 -10.31 -18.99
CA PHE A 335 1.05 -11.00 -18.32
C PHE A 335 0.62 -11.67 -17.00
N ILE A 336 1.44 -12.62 -16.54
CA ILE A 336 1.29 -13.34 -15.27
C ILE A 336 2.61 -13.25 -14.50
N LEU A 337 2.53 -12.99 -13.20
CA LEU A 337 3.66 -13.03 -12.26
C LEU A 337 3.52 -14.21 -11.31
N SER A 338 4.61 -14.94 -11.06
CA SER A 338 4.64 -15.98 -10.02
C SER A 338 6.01 -16.06 -9.34
N GLY A 339 6.01 -16.12 -8.01
CA GLY A 339 7.20 -16.42 -7.23
C GLY A 339 7.27 -17.91 -6.96
N LYS A 340 8.34 -18.57 -7.42
CA LYS A 340 8.70 -19.92 -6.98
C LYS A 340 9.99 -19.83 -6.18
N ALA A 341 10.11 -20.61 -5.12
CA ALA A 341 11.42 -20.89 -4.55
C ALA A 341 12.27 -21.54 -5.67
N PRO A 342 13.55 -21.15 -5.86
CA PRO A 342 14.36 -21.64 -6.96
C PRO A 342 14.42 -23.17 -6.92
N GLU A 343 13.86 -23.81 -7.95
CA GLU A 343 13.91 -25.26 -8.13
C GLU A 343 15.37 -25.63 -8.42
N ALA A 344 16.10 -26.04 -7.37
CA ALA A 344 17.46 -26.55 -7.47
C ALA A 344 17.48 -27.82 -8.33
N GLN A 345 17.65 -27.63 -9.65
CA GLN A 345 17.87 -28.63 -10.71
C GLN A 345 17.44 -30.08 -10.38
N GLN A 346 16.14 -30.29 -10.15
CA GLN A 346 15.60 -31.64 -9.97
C GLN A 346 15.26 -32.30 -11.30
N GLN A 347 16.28 -32.58 -12.12
CA GLN A 347 16.33 -33.73 -13.04
C GLN A 347 17.67 -33.82 -13.80
N GLU A 348 18.70 -34.33 -13.13
CA GLU A 348 19.58 -35.32 -13.78
C GLU A 348 19.21 -36.71 -13.23
N PRO A 349 19.12 -37.76 -14.06
CA PRO A 349 18.78 -39.09 -13.60
C PRO A 349 19.90 -39.66 -12.71
N ALA A 350 19.53 -40.22 -11.56
CA ALA A 350 20.43 -40.72 -10.51
C ALA A 350 21.40 -41.87 -10.90
N ALA A 351 21.49 -42.22 -12.18
CA ALA A 351 22.44 -43.18 -12.73
C ALA A 351 23.86 -42.58 -12.94
N ALA A 352 23.99 -41.27 -13.20
CA ALA A 352 25.28 -40.65 -13.52
C ALA A 352 26.22 -40.53 -12.30
N ALA A 353 25.67 -40.10 -11.15
CA ALA A 353 26.44 -39.93 -9.92
C ALA A 353 27.04 -41.25 -9.39
N ALA A 354 26.31 -42.36 -9.53
CA ALA A 354 26.80 -43.69 -9.16
C ALA A 354 27.97 -44.16 -10.03
N ALA A 355 27.96 -43.84 -11.33
CA ALA A 355 29.04 -44.19 -12.25
C ALA A 355 30.32 -43.37 -11.97
N ALA A 356 30.20 -42.08 -11.69
CA ALA A 356 31.33 -41.22 -11.30
C ALA A 356 31.98 -41.66 -9.98
N ALA A 357 31.19 -42.00 -8.96
CA ALA A 357 31.71 -42.49 -7.68
C ALA A 357 32.46 -43.85 -7.83
N ALA A 358 31.97 -44.76 -8.67
CA ALA A 358 32.63 -46.03 -8.95
C ALA A 358 33.96 -45.84 -9.70
N ALA A 359 34.03 -44.90 -10.65
CA ALA A 359 35.25 -44.59 -11.39
C ALA A 359 36.34 -43.98 -10.49
N ALA A 360 35.97 -43.07 -9.58
CA ALA A 360 36.91 -42.47 -8.63
C ALA A 360 37.49 -43.50 -7.64
N ALA A 361 36.67 -44.45 -7.16
CA ALA A 361 37.12 -45.53 -6.29
C ALA A 361 38.10 -46.50 -6.98
N ALA A 362 37.91 -46.77 -8.28
CA ALA A 362 38.82 -47.62 -9.05
C ALA A 362 40.19 -46.98 -9.31
N ALA A 363 40.25 -45.66 -9.48
CA ALA A 363 41.50 -44.92 -9.68
C ALA A 363 42.37 -44.84 -8.41
N ALA A 364 41.75 -44.82 -7.22
CA ALA A 364 42.47 -44.74 -5.95
C ALA A 364 43.19 -46.06 -5.53
N THR A 365 42.92 -47.17 -6.22
CA THR A 365 43.47 -48.50 -5.85
C THR A 365 44.71 -48.95 -6.64
N THR A 366 45.22 -48.16 -7.58
CA THR A 366 46.36 -48.55 -8.45
C THR A 366 47.71 -47.92 -8.10
N GLU A 367 47.80 -46.88 -7.25
CA GLU A 367 49.07 -46.23 -6.89
C GLU A 367 49.70 -46.70 -5.55
N ALA A 368 49.09 -47.67 -4.86
CA ALA A 368 49.54 -48.15 -3.55
C ALA A 368 50.45 -49.41 -3.60
N ALA A 369 51.39 -49.50 -4.57
CA ALA A 369 52.21 -50.71 -4.74
C ALA A 369 53.67 -50.51 -5.25
N ALA A 370 54.43 -49.50 -4.79
CA ALA A 370 55.88 -49.41 -5.10
C ALA A 370 56.78 -48.74 -4.02
N GLY A 371 57.34 -49.55 -3.10
CA GLY A 371 58.78 -49.56 -2.83
C GLY A 371 59.54 -48.36 -2.20
N LYS A 372 59.40 -48.17 -0.87
CA LYS A 372 60.49 -47.96 0.14
C LYS A 372 61.87 -47.31 -0.23
N LYS A 373 62.23 -46.33 0.63
CA LYS A 373 63.50 -46.13 1.43
C LYS A 373 64.58 -45.10 0.99
N ARG A 374 64.91 -44.24 1.99
CA ARG A 374 66.19 -43.53 2.27
C ARG A 374 66.54 -42.33 1.34
N SER A 375 67.12 -41.23 1.81
CA SER A 375 67.47 -40.77 3.19
C SER A 375 67.81 -39.27 3.24
N ARG A 376 67.48 -38.60 4.36
CA ARG A 376 68.31 -37.64 5.13
C ARG A 376 69.08 -36.52 4.37
N ASP A 377 68.73 -35.25 4.62
CA ASP A 377 69.49 -34.33 5.50
C ASP A 377 68.69 -33.01 5.72
N GLU A 378 68.83 -32.44 6.92
CA GLU A 378 68.51 -31.04 7.33
C GLU A 378 69.86 -30.26 7.42
N PRO A 379 69.98 -28.93 7.70
CA PRO A 379 69.06 -28.06 8.46
C PRO A 379 68.95 -26.55 8.04
N SER A 380 68.16 -25.78 8.83
CA SER A 380 68.37 -24.34 9.22
C SER A 380 68.26 -23.24 8.14
N GLU A 381 67.96 -21.95 8.37
CA GLU A 381 67.88 -21.01 9.54
C GLU A 381 66.62 -20.11 9.38
N GLN A 382 65.80 -19.78 10.38
CA GLN A 382 65.85 -18.71 11.43
C GLN A 382 65.73 -17.22 11.01
N GLN A 383 65.09 -16.45 11.92
CA GLN A 383 64.87 -14.96 12.00
C GLN A 383 63.69 -14.40 11.14
N GLN A 384 62.72 -13.62 11.68
CA GLN A 384 62.73 -12.38 12.50
C GLN A 384 63.33 -11.18 11.73
N GLN A 385 62.81 -9.94 11.76
CA GLN A 385 61.75 -9.25 12.52
C GLN A 385 61.50 -7.86 11.86
N GLN A 386 60.27 -7.29 11.94
CA GLN A 386 59.96 -5.82 12.06
C GLN A 386 60.52 -4.83 10.97
N ASP A 387 60.15 -3.54 10.83
CA ASP A 387 59.16 -2.65 11.49
C ASP A 387 58.76 -1.43 10.59
N GLY A 388 57.80 -0.60 11.07
CA GLY A 388 57.53 0.80 10.63
C GLY A 388 56.31 0.98 9.71
N GLY A 389 55.33 1.89 9.92
CA GLY A 389 55.27 3.17 10.68
C GLY A 389 55.14 4.34 9.67
N GLN A 390 54.34 5.42 9.79
CA GLN A 390 53.51 6.12 10.82
C GLN A 390 52.35 6.85 10.05
N ALA A 391 51.17 7.26 10.54
CA ALA A 391 50.64 7.85 11.78
C ALA A 391 50.57 9.40 11.84
N ALA A 392 49.35 9.93 12.03
CA ALA A 392 48.93 11.24 12.57
C ALA A 392 47.38 11.19 12.71
N ASP A 393 46.65 11.36 13.82
CA ASP A 393 46.80 12.01 15.15
C ASP A 393 46.16 13.41 15.25
N GLU A 394 45.11 13.52 16.10
CA GLU A 394 44.84 14.70 16.95
C GLU A 394 43.79 14.37 18.06
N GLN A 395 44.04 14.91 19.26
CA GLN A 395 43.26 14.82 20.51
C GLN A 395 43.20 16.26 21.13
N PRO A 396 42.57 16.59 22.29
CA PRO A 396 42.35 15.81 23.53
C PRO A 396 40.85 15.85 23.98
N ALA A 397 40.39 15.70 25.23
CA ALA A 397 41.00 15.68 26.57
C ALA A 397 40.20 14.81 27.59
N GLN A 398 40.19 15.19 28.88
CA GLN A 398 39.64 14.44 30.02
C GLN A 398 38.85 15.34 30.97
N ASP A 399 37.86 14.79 31.71
CA ASP A 399 37.92 14.79 33.18
C ASP A 399 36.90 13.83 33.84
N GLN A 400 37.20 13.32 35.04
CA GLN A 400 36.32 12.48 35.87
C GLN A 400 36.28 13.00 37.32
N GLN A 401 35.11 13.04 37.95
CA GLN A 401 35.00 13.03 39.43
C GLN A 401 33.83 12.17 39.94
N GLN A 402 34.11 11.40 41.00
CA GLN A 402 33.13 10.62 41.78
C GLN A 402 32.98 11.23 43.19
N ALA A 403 31.74 11.29 43.69
CA ALA A 403 31.33 11.27 45.11
C ALA A 403 29.79 11.48 45.16
N LYS A 404 28.99 10.95 46.10
CA LYS A 404 29.27 10.24 47.37
C LYS A 404 28.03 9.38 47.73
N ARG A 405 28.22 8.31 48.52
CA ARG A 405 27.12 7.53 49.13
C ARG A 405 26.38 8.35 50.20
N GLN A 406 25.08 8.09 50.37
CA GLN A 406 24.53 7.84 51.71
C GLN A 406 23.34 6.86 51.67
N LYS A 407 23.24 6.05 52.72
CA LYS A 407 22.28 4.96 52.92
C LYS A 407 21.64 5.22 54.27
N GLN A 408 20.33 5.12 54.37
CA GLN A 408 19.66 5.01 55.66
C GLN A 408 18.46 4.09 55.50
N ASP A 409 18.43 3.06 56.34
CA ASP A 409 17.37 2.06 56.43
C ASP A 409 16.33 2.48 57.48
N ASP A 410 15.36 1.59 57.71
CA ASP A 410 14.38 1.50 58.80
C ASP A 410 12.93 1.93 58.48
N VAL A 411 11.88 1.26 58.99
CA VAL A 411 11.59 -0.17 59.30
C VAL A 411 10.14 -0.22 59.83
N ALA A 412 9.54 -1.42 59.84
CA ALA A 412 8.25 -1.81 60.43
C ALA A 412 6.99 -1.45 59.62
N ALA A 413 5.92 -2.25 59.53
CA ALA A 413 5.55 -3.66 59.83
C ALA A 413 4.09 -3.68 60.33
N ASP A 414 3.50 -4.88 60.36
CA ASP A 414 2.12 -5.22 60.75
C ASP A 414 1.00 -4.73 59.80
N GLY A 415 -0.06 -5.51 59.54
CA GLY A 415 -0.29 -6.91 59.93
C GLY A 415 -1.75 -7.36 59.73
N ALA A 416 -1.93 -8.51 59.07
CA ALA A 416 -3.07 -9.45 59.07
C ALA A 416 -4.53 -8.97 59.25
N ALA A 417 -5.44 -9.45 58.39
CA ALA A 417 -6.38 -10.55 58.74
C ALA A 417 -7.40 -10.88 57.62
N ASP A 418 -7.70 -12.18 57.44
CA ASP A 418 -8.86 -12.69 56.71
C ASP A 418 -10.18 -12.54 57.52
N ALA A 419 -11.32 -12.40 56.83
CA ALA A 419 -12.51 -13.25 57.04
C ALA A 419 -13.67 -12.89 56.07
N ALA A 420 -14.42 -13.91 55.66
CA ALA A 420 -15.51 -13.83 54.67
C ALA A 420 -16.91 -13.56 55.27
N VAL A 421 -17.86 -13.17 54.41
CA VAL A 421 -19.31 -13.34 54.66
C VAL A 421 -20.01 -13.76 53.36
N ASP A 422 -20.74 -14.88 53.41
CA ASP A 422 -21.71 -15.34 52.40
C ASP A 422 -23.12 -14.81 52.71
N ALA A 423 -23.89 -14.44 51.68
CA ALA A 423 -25.36 -14.35 51.72
C ALA A 423 -25.96 -14.37 50.30
N ALA A 424 -27.23 -14.79 50.14
CA ALA A 424 -27.76 -15.27 48.86
C ALA A 424 -29.17 -14.74 48.48
N ALA A 425 -29.53 -15.02 47.22
CA ALA A 425 -30.89 -15.19 46.65
C ALA A 425 -31.75 -13.97 46.23
N GLY A 426 -32.55 -14.18 45.17
CA GLY A 426 -33.64 -13.31 44.66
C GLY A 426 -33.23 -12.51 43.41
N THR A 427 -33.70 -12.67 42.16
CA THR A 427 -35.02 -12.87 41.50
C THR A 427 -35.38 -11.66 40.63
N GLN A 428 -35.41 -11.90 39.30
CA GLN A 428 -36.33 -11.36 38.27
C GLN A 428 -36.30 -9.87 37.84
N ASP A 429 -36.80 -9.71 36.59
CA ASP A 429 -37.21 -8.50 35.85
C ASP A 429 -36.06 -7.53 35.45
N ASP A 430 -36.05 -6.88 34.27
CA ASP A 430 -36.93 -6.85 33.09
C ASP A 430 -36.07 -6.45 31.84
N PRO A 431 -36.58 -6.44 30.58
CA PRO A 431 -35.77 -6.07 29.42
C PRO A 431 -35.53 -4.56 29.35
N VAL A 432 -34.27 -4.13 29.31
CA VAL A 432 -33.89 -2.72 29.14
C VAL A 432 -33.99 -2.33 27.66
N GLU A 433 -34.86 -1.36 27.35
CA GLU A 433 -34.88 -0.68 26.06
C GLU A 433 -33.56 0.07 25.83
N VAL A 434 -32.95 -0.12 24.66
CA VAL A 434 -31.81 0.69 24.22
C VAL A 434 -32.36 2.03 23.75
N ILE A 435 -32.33 3.02 24.64
CA ILE A 435 -32.49 4.43 24.26
C ILE A 435 -31.13 4.91 23.79
N ASP A 436 -31.00 5.12 22.49
CA ASP A 436 -29.82 5.72 21.87
C ASP A 436 -29.85 7.23 22.12
N SER A 437 -28.85 7.77 22.81
CA SER A 437 -28.69 9.21 23.02
C SER A 437 -27.21 9.59 23.08
N ASP A 438 -26.69 10.05 21.95
CA ASP A 438 -25.36 10.65 21.82
C ASP A 438 -25.26 11.98 22.59
N GLU A 439 -24.70 11.99 23.81
CA GLU A 439 -24.07 13.19 24.39
C GLU A 439 -22.79 12.83 25.19
N ASP A 440 -21.68 13.47 24.80
CA ASP A 440 -20.34 13.56 25.40
C ASP A 440 -20.02 12.80 26.72
N ASP A 441 -19.22 11.73 26.62
CA ASP A 441 -18.57 11.11 27.79
C ASP A 441 -17.04 11.32 27.79
N CYS A 442 -16.59 12.26 28.62
CA CYS A 442 -15.17 12.46 28.94
C CYS A 442 -14.74 11.44 30.00
N ILE A 443 -13.91 10.46 29.64
CA ILE A 443 -13.34 9.53 30.63
C ILE A 443 -12.34 10.27 31.54
N VAL A 444 -12.79 10.62 32.75
CA VAL A 444 -11.92 10.96 33.87
C VAL A 444 -11.42 9.65 34.48
N VAL A 445 -10.10 9.50 34.58
CA VAL A 445 -9.46 8.38 35.28
C VAL A 445 -9.04 8.86 36.67
N ASP A 446 -9.59 8.21 37.69
CA ASP A 446 -9.17 8.27 39.10
C ASP A 446 -8.43 6.96 39.46
#